data_AF-A0A950Y521-F1
#
_entry.id   AF-A0A950Y521-F1
#
_cell.length_a   1.000
_cell.length_b   1.000
_cell.length_c   1.000
_cell.angle_alpha   90.00
_cell.angle_beta   90.00
_cell.angle_gamma   90.00
#
_symmetry.space_group_name_H-M   'P 1'
#
loop_
_entity.id
_entity.type
_entity.pdbx_description
1 polymer ?
#
loop_
_entity_poly.entity_id
_entity_poly.type
_entity_poly.pdbx_seq_one_letter_code
_entity_poly.pdbx_strand_id
1 'polypeptide(L)'
;MLLTFTRKENLKEEIMNDRRNFFRNALAVASTVFSAPALALQRRSAPVGSSVPPTPVLSPNLPDLPFTVDNGVKVFHLIAEPVKQQLAPNKTVDLWGFNGSAPGPTIQVTQGDRVRLIVDNRLPEPFSMHWHGFEIPHNMDG
;
A
#
# COMPACT_ATOMS: atom_id res chain seq x y z
N MET A 1 1.81 13.39 -16.72
CA MET A 1 2.94 13.13 -17.64
C MET A 1 3.06 11.61 -17.77
N LEU A 2 2.64 11.05 -18.90
CA LEU A 2 2.52 9.62 -19.16
C LEU A 2 3.76 9.20 -19.96
N LEU A 3 4.55 8.24 -19.48
CA LEU A 3 5.66 7.66 -20.24
C LEU A 3 5.33 6.20 -20.56
N THR A 4 4.95 5.97 -21.82
CA THR A 4 4.84 4.66 -22.45
C THR A 4 6.17 4.38 -23.16
N PHE A 5 6.81 3.24 -22.90
CA PHE A 5 7.97 2.79 -23.66
C PHE A 5 7.60 1.55 -24.48
N THR A 6 7.57 1.70 -25.80
CA THR A 6 7.55 0.62 -26.78
C THR A 6 8.99 0.29 -27.17
N ARG A 7 9.40 -0.98 -27.09
CA ARG A 7 10.62 -1.47 -27.75
C ARG A 7 10.32 -2.75 -28.51
N LYS A 8 10.57 -2.72 -29.82
CA LYS A 8 10.48 -3.82 -30.78
C LYS A 8 11.60 -4.85 -30.60
N GLU A 9 11.17 -6.11 -30.51
CA GLU A 9 11.61 -7.31 -31.24
C GLU A 9 13.09 -7.79 -31.25
N ASN A 10 13.19 -9.07 -30.87
CA ASN A 10 14.08 -10.14 -31.32
C ASN A 10 15.56 -10.15 -30.94
N LEU A 11 15.94 -11.14 -30.12
CA LEU A 11 16.91 -12.18 -30.50
C LEU A 11 16.92 -13.33 -29.48
N LYS A 12 16.78 -14.55 -30.05
CA LYS A 12 17.23 -15.87 -29.59
C LYS A 12 16.31 -16.68 -28.66
N GLU A 13 15.76 -17.70 -29.30
CA GLU A 13 15.26 -18.94 -28.74
C GLU A 13 16.29 -19.65 -27.86
N GLU A 14 15.73 -20.50 -27.00
CA GLU A 14 16.29 -21.75 -26.50
C GLU A 14 16.81 -21.76 -25.05
N ILE A 15 16.35 -22.80 -24.36
CA ILE A 15 16.78 -23.37 -23.09
C ILE A 15 16.01 -22.90 -21.84
N MET A 16 15.23 -23.86 -21.35
CA MET A 16 14.70 -24.01 -19.98
C MET A 16 13.20 -23.74 -19.74
N ASN A 17 12.35 -24.25 -20.63
CA ASN A 17 10.97 -24.64 -20.29
C ASN A 17 10.92 -26.13 -19.92
N ASP A 18 11.33 -26.49 -18.71
CA ASP A 18 11.23 -27.90 -18.27
C ASP A 18 10.98 -28.08 -16.75
N ARG A 19 9.92 -27.45 -16.24
CA ARG A 19 9.37 -27.78 -14.90
C ARG A 19 7.84 -27.74 -14.81
N ARG A 20 7.15 -27.15 -15.78
CA ARG A 20 5.68 -26.95 -15.76
C ARG A 20 4.88 -27.95 -16.61
N ASN A 21 5.55 -28.79 -17.41
CA ASN A 21 4.89 -29.73 -18.32
C ASN A 21 4.76 -31.17 -17.76
N PHE A 22 5.37 -31.48 -16.62
CA PHE A 22 5.36 -32.83 -16.05
C PHE A 22 3.99 -33.28 -15.50
N PHE A 23 3.16 -32.34 -15.02
CA PHE A 23 1.84 -32.67 -14.44
C PHE A 23 0.67 -32.66 -15.43
N ARG A 24 0.89 -32.45 -16.74
CA ARG A 24 -0.20 -32.27 -17.71
C ARG A 24 -0.60 -33.53 -18.50
N ASN A 25 0.17 -34.62 -18.48
CA ASN A 25 -0.08 -35.78 -19.36
C ASN A 25 -0.31 -37.13 -18.64
N ALA A 26 -0.68 -37.14 -17.36
CA ALA A 26 -1.11 -38.38 -16.69
C ALA A 26 -2.64 -38.39 -16.49
N LEU A 27 -3.27 -39.42 -17.07
CA LEU A 27 -4.69 -39.79 -17.03
C LEU A 27 -5.63 -39.06 -18.00
N ALA A 28 -5.65 -39.55 -19.25
CA ALA A 28 -6.88 -39.69 -20.00
C ALA A 28 -7.27 -41.19 -20.04
N VAL A 29 -8.51 -41.49 -19.63
CA VAL A 29 -9.45 -42.56 -20.05
C VAL A 29 -10.27 -43.04 -18.85
N ALA A 30 -11.49 -42.50 -18.72
CA ALA A 30 -12.71 -43.22 -18.32
C ALA A 30 -13.90 -42.24 -18.35
N SER A 31 -14.80 -42.46 -19.31
CA SER A 31 -16.05 -41.76 -19.54
C SER A 31 -17.07 -42.01 -18.43
N THR A 32 -17.53 -40.95 -17.75
CA THR A 32 -18.90 -40.81 -17.23
C THR A 32 -19.28 -39.32 -17.22
N VAL A 33 -20.44 -39.01 -17.78
CA VAL A 33 -21.01 -37.66 -17.79
C VAL A 33 -21.57 -37.37 -16.40
N PHE A 34 -20.84 -36.58 -15.60
CA PHE A 34 -21.41 -35.88 -14.46
C PHE A 34 -21.43 -34.39 -14.80
N SER A 35 -22.58 -33.90 -15.27
CA SER A 35 -22.83 -32.46 -15.37
C SER A 35 -23.10 -31.95 -13.95
N ALA A 36 -22.05 -31.63 -13.21
CA ALA A 36 -22.16 -30.90 -11.96
C ALA A 36 -22.37 -29.42 -12.31
N PRO A 37 -23.40 -28.73 -11.79
CA PRO A 37 -23.44 -27.28 -11.92
C PRO A 37 -22.23 -26.75 -11.18
N ALA A 38 -21.34 -26.07 -11.89
CA ALA A 38 -20.34 -25.22 -11.26
C ALA A 38 -21.10 -24.12 -10.52
N LEU A 39 -21.43 -24.38 -9.26
CA LEU A 39 -21.91 -23.36 -8.34
C LEU A 39 -20.76 -22.37 -8.23
N ALA A 40 -20.83 -21.32 -9.03
CA ALA A 40 -19.98 -20.16 -8.89
C ALA A 40 -20.27 -19.60 -7.48
N LEU A 41 -19.51 -20.07 -6.50
CA LEU A 41 -19.35 -19.42 -5.21
C LEU A 41 -18.69 -18.08 -5.53
N GLN A 42 -19.53 -17.12 -5.93
CA GLN A 42 -19.22 -15.72 -5.86
C GLN A 42 -18.83 -15.48 -4.41
N ARG A 43 -17.51 -15.45 -4.15
CA ARG A 43 -16.96 -14.92 -2.92
C ARG A 43 -17.37 -13.44 -2.89
N ARG A 44 -18.59 -13.18 -2.42
CA ARG A 44 -18.95 -11.87 -1.92
C ARG A 44 -18.11 -11.72 -0.67
N SER A 45 -16.99 -11.03 -0.81
CA SER A 45 -16.37 -10.34 0.31
C SER A 45 -17.49 -9.49 0.91
N ALA A 46 -18.10 -9.95 1.99
CA ALA A 46 -18.99 -9.11 2.76
C ALA A 46 -18.18 -7.87 3.16
N PRO A 47 -18.75 -6.66 3.12
CA PRO A 47 -18.11 -5.57 3.82
C PRO A 47 -18.05 -6.01 5.29
N VAL A 48 -16.86 -6.24 5.82
CA VAL A 48 -16.65 -6.32 7.26
C VAL A 48 -16.81 -4.89 7.77
N GLY A 49 -18.05 -4.39 7.72
CA GLY A 49 -18.47 -3.20 8.42
C GLY A 49 -18.86 -3.67 9.80
N SER A 50 -17.92 -3.61 10.74
CA SER A 50 -18.27 -3.68 12.16
C SER A 50 -19.32 -2.60 12.43
N SER A 51 -20.48 -3.00 12.98
CA SER A 51 -21.55 -2.07 13.39
C SER A 51 -21.16 -1.17 14.56
N VAL A 52 -19.98 -1.43 15.15
CA VAL A 52 -19.36 -0.60 16.18
C VAL A 52 -18.58 0.52 15.48
N PRO A 53 -18.85 1.80 15.79
CA PRO A 53 -18.09 2.90 15.23
C PRO A 53 -16.61 2.76 15.61
N PRO A 54 -15.67 3.11 14.72
CA PRO A 54 -14.24 3.05 15.02
C PRO A 54 -13.93 3.93 16.24
N THR A 55 -13.17 3.38 17.20
CA THR A 55 -12.66 4.16 18.32
C THR A 55 -11.49 5.01 17.83
N PRO A 56 -11.55 6.34 17.92
CA PRO A 56 -10.44 7.19 17.53
C PRO A 56 -9.24 6.94 18.43
N VAL A 57 -8.04 6.93 17.84
CA VAL A 57 -6.80 6.90 18.60
C VAL A 57 -6.50 8.33 19.04
N LEU A 58 -6.11 8.52 20.29
CA LEU A 58 -5.66 9.83 20.77
C LEU A 58 -4.14 9.84 20.81
N SER A 59 -3.53 10.71 20.02
CA SER A 59 -2.10 10.99 20.05
C SER A 59 -1.85 12.27 20.85
N PRO A 60 -1.35 12.18 22.10
CA PRO A 60 -1.14 13.36 22.92
C PRO A 60 -0.21 14.36 22.24
N ASN A 61 -0.64 15.61 22.15
CA ASN A 61 0.12 16.73 21.58
C ASN A 61 0.48 16.59 20.08
N LEU A 62 -0.16 15.69 19.35
CA LEU A 62 0.01 15.55 17.91
C LEU A 62 -1.32 15.78 17.18
N PRO A 63 -1.34 16.65 16.16
CA PRO A 63 -2.54 16.81 15.34
C PRO A 63 -2.73 15.60 14.43
N ASP A 64 -3.97 15.31 14.09
CA ASP A 64 -4.29 14.40 13.00
C ASP A 64 -3.99 15.06 11.65
N LEU A 65 -3.47 14.27 10.72
CA LEU A 65 -3.25 14.71 9.34
C LEU A 65 -4.61 14.79 8.64
N PRO A 66 -5.04 15.98 8.16
CA PRO A 66 -6.27 16.09 7.39
C PRO A 66 -6.22 15.27 6.10
N PHE A 67 -7.37 14.77 5.68
CA PHE A 67 -7.55 14.07 4.41
C PHE A 67 -8.74 14.62 3.64
N THR A 68 -8.72 14.39 2.34
CA THR A 68 -9.89 14.54 1.46
C THR A 68 -10.38 13.17 1.01
N VAL A 69 -11.60 13.09 0.47
CA VAL A 69 -12.14 11.85 -0.09
C VAL A 69 -12.27 12.01 -1.60
N ASP A 70 -11.60 11.14 -2.35
CA ASP A 70 -11.66 11.04 -3.81
C ASP A 70 -12.18 9.66 -4.20
N ASN A 71 -13.41 9.58 -4.73
CA ASN A 71 -14.02 8.32 -5.17
C ASN A 71 -13.97 7.18 -4.13
N GLY A 72 -14.24 7.52 -2.86
CA GLY A 72 -14.20 6.58 -1.74
C GLY A 72 -12.79 6.21 -1.25
N VAL A 73 -11.77 6.94 -1.71
CA VAL A 73 -10.38 6.82 -1.24
C VAL A 73 -10.05 8.01 -0.35
N LYS A 74 -9.55 7.76 0.87
CA LYS A 74 -8.98 8.80 1.73
C LYS A 74 -7.62 9.22 1.19
N VAL A 75 -7.47 10.50 0.88
CA VAL A 75 -6.25 11.06 0.30
C VAL A 75 -5.57 11.97 1.31
N PHE A 76 -4.35 11.62 1.69
CA PHE A 76 -3.51 12.37 2.62
C PHE A 76 -2.32 12.99 1.87
N HIS A 77 -1.87 14.15 2.35
CA HIS A 77 -0.68 14.84 1.84
C HIS A 77 0.38 14.91 2.94
N LEU A 78 1.46 14.17 2.76
CA LEU A 78 2.57 14.10 3.68
C LEU A 78 3.78 14.81 3.06
N ILE A 79 4.37 15.75 3.78
CA ILE A 79 5.49 16.56 3.29
C ILE A 79 6.70 16.25 4.17
N ALA A 80 7.72 15.61 3.62
CA ALA A 80 8.99 15.41 4.32
C ALA A 80 9.84 16.68 4.18
N GLU A 81 10.24 17.29 5.29
CA GLU A 81 10.96 18.57 5.27
C GLU A 81 11.88 18.75 6.49
N PRO A 82 12.91 19.61 6.41
CA PRO A 82 13.69 20.00 7.57
C PRO A 82 12.84 20.78 8.56
N VAL A 83 12.91 20.44 9.84
CA VAL A 83 12.17 21.10 10.93
C VAL A 83 13.12 21.48 12.06
N LYS A 84 12.86 22.63 12.70
CA LYS A 84 13.56 23.08 13.90
C LYS A 84 12.66 22.89 15.11
N GLN A 85 13.09 22.08 16.07
CA GLN A 85 12.31 21.82 17.27
C GLN A 85 13.11 22.07 18.54
N GLN A 86 12.48 22.75 19.51
CA GLN A 86 13.04 22.89 20.85
C GLN A 86 12.67 21.65 21.67
N LEU A 87 13.68 20.85 22.05
CA LEU A 87 13.48 19.63 22.84
C LEU A 87 13.63 19.85 24.35
N ALA A 88 14.37 20.89 24.74
CA ALA A 88 14.55 21.30 26.13
C ALA A 88 14.79 22.82 26.17
N PRO A 89 14.66 23.47 27.34
CA PRO A 89 15.03 24.87 27.49
C PRO A 89 16.42 25.14 26.92
N ASN A 90 16.52 26.11 26.00
CA ASN A 90 17.76 26.50 25.30
C ASN A 90 18.40 25.40 24.42
N LYS A 91 17.67 24.33 24.08
CA LYS A 91 18.15 23.26 23.19
C LYS A 91 17.20 23.09 22.00
N THR A 92 17.56 23.75 20.90
CA THR A 92 16.91 23.58 19.59
C THR A 92 17.75 22.64 18.74
N VAL A 93 17.08 21.71 18.07
CA VAL A 93 17.69 20.75 17.16
C VAL A 93 17.08 20.87 15.77
N ASP A 94 17.93 20.71 14.76
CA ASP A 94 17.51 20.48 13.38
C ASP A 94 17.15 18.99 13.23
N LEU A 95 15.96 18.72 12.71
CA LEU A 95 15.43 17.38 12.49
C LEU A 95 14.90 17.29 11.06
N TRP A 96 14.70 16.07 10.58
CA TRP A 96 13.79 15.82 9.46
C TRP A 96 12.45 15.38 10.03
N GLY A 97 11.39 16.03 9.57
CA GLY A 97 10.04 15.81 10.07
C GLY A 97 9.04 15.70 8.93
N PHE A 98 7.78 15.62 9.32
CA PHE A 98 6.66 15.64 8.38
C PHE A 98 5.71 16.78 8.72
N ASN A 99 5.30 17.54 7.71
CA ASN A 99 4.32 18.63 7.82
C ASN A 99 4.66 19.62 8.97
N GLY A 100 5.94 20.01 9.05
CA GLY A 100 6.43 21.00 10.01
C GLY A 100 6.76 20.52 11.42
N SER A 101 6.63 19.22 11.74
CA SER A 101 6.93 18.70 13.09
C SER A 101 7.69 17.37 13.11
N ALA A 102 8.34 17.08 14.24
CA ALA A 102 8.98 15.80 14.53
C ALA A 102 8.73 15.41 16.01
N PRO A 103 7.76 14.52 16.32
CA PRO A 103 7.06 13.61 15.41
C PRO A 103 6.13 14.32 14.42
N GLY A 104 5.90 13.67 13.27
CA GLY A 104 4.91 14.11 12.28
C GLY A 104 3.46 13.94 12.77
N PRO A 105 2.47 14.40 11.98
CA PRO A 105 1.06 14.29 12.33
C PRO A 105 0.57 12.83 12.33
N THR A 106 -0.49 12.57 13.07
CA THR A 106 -1.10 11.24 13.16
C THR A 106 -1.96 10.95 11.95
N ILE A 107 -1.76 9.82 11.28
CA ILE A 107 -2.64 9.34 10.21
C ILE A 107 -3.64 8.36 10.83
N GLN A 108 -4.93 8.69 10.79
CA GLN A 108 -6.00 7.82 11.29
C GLN A 108 -6.80 7.20 10.14
N VAL A 109 -6.81 5.87 10.10
CA VAL A 109 -7.55 5.06 9.13
C VAL A 109 -8.27 3.93 9.84
N THR A 110 -9.38 3.50 9.28
CA THR A 110 -10.19 2.39 9.76
C THR A 110 -9.95 1.18 8.87
N GLN A 111 -10.05 -0.03 9.43
CA GLN A 111 -10.03 -1.25 8.63
C GLN A 111 -11.06 -1.19 7.49
N GLY A 112 -10.62 -1.52 6.28
CA GLY A 112 -11.45 -1.45 5.07
C GLY A 112 -11.37 -0.13 4.32
N ASP A 113 -10.74 0.90 4.89
CA ASP A 113 -10.48 2.14 4.16
C ASP A 113 -9.58 1.89 2.94
N ARG A 114 -9.92 2.54 1.83
CA ARG A 114 -8.97 2.72 0.72
C ARG A 114 -8.22 4.00 0.95
N VAL A 115 -6.89 3.93 0.93
CA VAL A 115 -6.01 5.04 1.31
C VAL A 115 -5.04 5.34 0.18
N ARG A 116 -4.81 6.62 -0.07
CA ARG A 116 -3.77 7.13 -0.97
C ARG A 116 -2.96 8.18 -0.21
N LEU A 117 -1.65 7.95 -0.11
CA LEU A 117 -0.72 8.94 0.41
C LEU A 117 0.05 9.59 -0.73
N ILE A 118 -0.03 10.92 -0.77
CA ILE A 118 0.79 11.74 -1.65
C ILE A 118 1.95 12.25 -0.81
N VAL A 119 3.15 11.78 -1.14
CA VAL A 119 4.38 12.12 -0.41
C VAL A 119 5.18 13.12 -1.23
N ASP A 120 5.44 14.29 -0.64
CA ASP A 120 6.29 15.34 -1.20
C ASP A 120 7.62 15.35 -0.45
N ASN A 121 8.73 15.11 -1.15
CA ASN A 121 10.06 15.14 -0.57
C ASN A 121 10.70 16.52 -0.76
N ARG A 122 10.83 17.29 0.32
CA ARG A 122 11.53 18.58 0.36
C ARG A 122 12.86 18.51 1.12
N LEU A 123 13.32 17.30 1.46
CA LEU A 123 14.63 17.08 2.05
C LEU A 123 15.72 17.22 0.98
N PRO A 124 16.97 17.53 1.39
CA PRO A 124 18.10 17.55 0.47
C PRO A 124 18.53 16.15 0.00
N GLU A 125 17.97 15.09 0.58
CA GLU A 125 18.34 13.70 0.32
C GLU A 125 17.12 12.83 -0.04
N PRO A 126 17.31 11.76 -0.83
CA PRO A 126 16.28 10.75 -1.01
C PRO A 126 16.01 10.01 0.31
N PHE A 127 14.75 9.64 0.55
CA PHE A 127 14.36 8.83 1.70
C PHE A 127 13.37 7.75 1.29
N SER A 128 13.24 6.71 2.13
CA SER A 128 12.18 5.70 2.05
C SER A 128 11.34 5.71 3.31
N MET A 129 10.12 5.17 3.24
CA MET A 129 9.18 5.12 4.35
C MET A 129 8.59 3.72 4.47
N HIS A 130 8.62 3.20 5.69
CA HIS A 130 8.12 1.87 6.04
C HIS A 130 6.80 1.98 6.82
N TRP A 131 5.82 1.15 6.47
CA TRP A 131 4.50 1.13 7.10
C TRP A 131 4.44 0.02 8.13
N HIS A 132 4.99 0.29 9.31
CA HIS A 132 5.08 -0.73 10.37
C HIS A 132 3.69 -1.32 10.68
N GLY A 133 3.55 -2.62 10.43
CA GLY A 133 2.38 -3.41 10.79
C GLY A 133 1.31 -3.49 9.70
N PHE A 134 1.49 -2.84 8.55
CA PHE A 134 0.57 -2.98 7.42
C PHE A 134 0.93 -4.15 6.52
N GLU A 135 -0.08 -4.91 6.10
CA GLU A 135 0.06 -5.93 5.06
C GLU A 135 -0.09 -5.28 3.68
N ILE A 136 1.03 -4.92 3.07
CA ILE A 136 1.10 -4.23 1.78
C ILE A 136 2.13 -4.87 0.84
N PRO A 137 2.02 -4.65 -0.49
CA PRO A 137 3.03 -5.10 -1.44
C PRO A 137 4.43 -4.55 -1.12
N HIS A 138 5.47 -5.36 -1.34
CA HIS A 138 6.87 -4.99 -1.06
C HIS A 138 7.32 -3.69 -1.76
N ASN A 139 6.79 -3.40 -2.95
CA ASN A 139 7.11 -2.19 -3.69
C ASN A 139 6.39 -0.92 -3.17
N MET A 140 5.64 -1.03 -2.08
CA MET A 140 4.96 0.07 -1.39
C MET A 140 5.43 0.26 0.06
N ASP A 141 6.37 -0.55 0.55
CA ASP A 141 6.81 -0.60 1.96
C ASP A 141 8.20 0.04 2.23
N GLY A 142 8.67 0.87 1.30
CA GLY A 142 9.95 1.56 1.40
C GLY A 142 10.97 1.06 0.42
#